data_AF-A0AAV8GST0-F1
#
_entry.id   AF-A0AAV8GST0-F1
#
_cell.length_a   1.000
_cell.length_b   1.000
_cell.length_c   1.000
_cell.angle_alpha   90.00
_cell.angle_beta   90.00
_cell.angle_gamma   90.00
#
_symmetry.space_group_name_H-M   'P 1'
#
loop_
_entity.id
_entity.type
_entity.pdbx_description
1 polymer ?
#
loop_
_entity_poly.entity_id
_entity_poly.type
_entity_poly.pdbx_seq_one_letter_code
_entity_poly.pdbx_strand_id
1 'polypeptide(L)'
;MPSLFLLFPFFLGFSLLLYLYTKLWLNPKIIREKLRCQGISGPKPSLFVGNILQMKRLQKEAKKQPRDELSGAHFVGDYTSVIFPHLILWRKAYGQLFLYSIGTTPILHITEPDLVKAVSHCTVFELGRPELIIKARKSLFGEKGIISGGSRKNI
;
A
#
# COMPACT_ATOMS: atom_id res chain seq x y z
N MET A 1 -19.09 31.97 -35.39
CA MET A 1 -18.11 30.96 -34.97
C MET A 1 -17.98 30.83 -33.42
N PRO A 2 -19.06 30.72 -32.61
CA PRO A 2 -18.91 30.51 -31.14
C PRO A 2 -18.87 29.04 -30.71
N SER A 3 -19.31 28.10 -31.57
CA SER A 3 -19.43 26.67 -31.23
C SER A 3 -18.09 25.98 -30.98
N LEU A 4 -17.00 26.43 -31.61
CA LEU A 4 -15.67 25.83 -31.46
C LEU A 4 -15.05 26.10 -30.08
N PHE A 5 -15.38 27.24 -29.45
CA PHE A 5 -14.88 27.62 -28.13
C PHE A 5 -15.44 26.76 -26.98
N LEU A 6 -16.61 26.16 -27.16
CA LEU A 6 -17.22 25.26 -26.17
C LEU A 6 -16.70 23.82 -26.27
N LEU A 7 -16.19 23.42 -27.44
CA LEU A 7 -15.65 22.07 -27.64
C LEU A 7 -14.30 21.90 -26.95
N PHE A 8 -13.43 22.91 -26.97
CA PHE A 8 -12.10 22.84 -26.35
C PHE A 8 -12.12 22.49 -24.84
N PRO A 9 -12.87 23.19 -23.97
CA PRO A 9 -12.96 22.84 -22.54
C PRO A 9 -13.65 21.49 -22.32
N PHE A 10 -14.56 21.08 -23.20
CA PHE A 10 -15.20 19.76 -23.13
C PHE A 10 -14.19 18.64 -23.40
N PHE A 11 -13.40 18.74 -24.47
CA PHE A 11 -12.33 17.76 -24.75
C PHE A 11 -11.26 17.76 -23.66
N LEU A 12 -10.91 18.92 -23.11
CA LEU A 12 -9.93 19.02 -22.02
C LEU A 12 -10.47 18.37 -20.74
N GLY A 13 -11.73 18.61 -20.38
CA GLY A 13 -12.39 17.98 -19.25
C GLY A 13 -12.53 16.47 -19.42
N PHE A 14 -12.91 16.01 -20.61
CA PHE A 14 -13.00 14.58 -20.93
C PHE A 14 -11.64 13.88 -20.86
N SER A 15 -10.59 14.51 -21.40
CA SER A 15 -9.22 14.02 -21.31
C SER A 15 -8.75 13.93 -19.84
N LEU A 16 -9.04 14.94 -19.02
CA LEU A 16 -8.72 14.95 -17.59
C LEU A 16 -9.46 13.82 -16.85
N LEU A 17 -10.75 13.62 -17.14
CA LEU A 17 -11.55 12.54 -16.57
C LEU A 17 -10.99 11.16 -16.92
N LEU A 18 -10.62 10.94 -18.19
CA LEU A 18 -9.98 9.69 -18.64
C LEU A 18 -8.62 9.46 -17.96
N TYR A 19 -7.81 10.51 -17.84
CA TYR A 19 -6.53 10.45 -17.15
C TYR A 19 -6.71 10.06 -15.67
N LEU A 20 -7.63 10.72 -14.96
CA LEU A 20 -7.95 10.43 -13.56
C LEU A 20 -8.51 9.01 -13.39
N TYR A 21 -9.44 8.58 -14.26
CA TYR A 21 -9.95 7.22 -14.25
C TYR A 21 -8.82 6.20 -14.45
N THR A 22 -7.92 6.45 -15.40
CA THR A 22 -6.81 5.54 -15.68
C THR A 22 -5.87 5.43 -14.48
N LYS A 23 -5.50 6.56 -13.88
CA LYS A 23 -4.59 6.63 -12.73
C LYS A 23 -5.20 6.08 -11.44
N LEU A 24 -6.45 6.43 -11.14
CA LEU A 24 -7.11 6.08 -9.87
C LEU A 24 -7.74 4.67 -9.90
N TRP A 25 -8.08 4.14 -11.08
CA TRP A 25 -8.82 2.89 -11.21
C TRP A 25 -8.07 1.81 -11.99
N LEU A 26 -7.66 2.08 -13.23
CA LEU A 26 -7.07 1.05 -14.11
C LEU A 26 -5.72 0.56 -13.59
N ASN A 27 -4.81 1.48 -13.30
CA ASN A 27 -3.45 1.15 -12.83
C ASN A 27 -3.45 0.25 -11.59
N PRO A 28 -4.12 0.61 -10.47
CA PRO A 28 -4.13 -0.24 -9.30
C PRO A 28 -4.80 -1.60 -9.57
N LYS A 29 -5.81 -1.65 -10.43
CA LYS A 29 -6.46 -2.90 -10.84
C LYS A 29 -5.53 -3.81 -11.63
N ILE A 30 -4.77 -3.27 -12.58
CA ILE A 30 -3.80 -4.03 -13.39
C ILE A 30 -2.69 -4.60 -12.51
N ILE A 31 -2.11 -3.79 -11.62
CA ILE A 31 -1.06 -4.23 -10.69
C ILE A 31 -1.60 -5.37 -9.82
N ARG A 32 -2.81 -5.21 -9.27
CA ARG A 32 -3.45 -6.21 -8.43
C ARG A 32 -3.68 -7.51 -9.17
N GLU A 33 -4.11 -7.45 -10.42
CA GLU A 33 -4.35 -8.65 -11.22
C GLU A 33 -3.06 -9.37 -11.56
N LYS A 34 -1.99 -8.64 -11.90
CA LYS A 34 -0.67 -9.24 -12.14
C LYS A 34 -0.16 -10.00 -10.91
N LEU A 35 -0.27 -9.40 -9.73
CA LEU A 35 0.14 -10.04 -8.46
C LEU A 35 -0.78 -11.23 -8.12
N ARG A 36 -2.07 -11.15 -8.43
CA ARG A 36 -3.01 -12.27 -8.27
C ARG A 36 -2.64 -13.46 -9.14
N CYS A 37 -2.20 -13.23 -10.37
CA CYS A 37 -1.68 -14.29 -11.25
C CYS A 37 -0.39 -14.92 -10.70
N GLN A 38 0.38 -14.21 -9.88
CA GLN A 38 1.55 -14.74 -9.16
C GLN A 38 1.18 -15.47 -7.85
N GLY A 39 -0.12 -15.68 -7.58
CA GLY A 39 -0.62 -16.35 -6.37
C GLY A 39 -0.80 -15.42 -5.17
N ILE A 40 -0.51 -14.11 -5.30
CA ILE A 40 -0.62 -13.15 -4.21
C ILE A 40 -2.07 -12.70 -4.06
N SER A 41 -2.70 -13.12 -2.97
CA SER A 41 -4.08 -12.79 -2.63
C SER A 41 -4.18 -11.70 -1.57
N GLY A 42 -5.38 -11.19 -1.31
CA GLY A 42 -5.61 -10.22 -0.24
C GLY A 42 -7.00 -9.58 -0.24
N PRO A 43 -7.29 -8.74 0.77
CA PRO A 43 -8.62 -8.18 0.98
C PRO A 43 -9.08 -7.31 -0.21
N LYS A 44 -10.37 -7.40 -0.56
CA LYS A 44 -10.95 -6.62 -1.67
C LYS A 44 -11.04 -5.13 -1.30
N PRO A 45 -10.37 -4.23 -2.05
CA PRO A 45 -10.44 -2.79 -1.83
C PRO A 45 -11.80 -2.24 -2.29
N SER A 46 -12.26 -1.23 -1.58
CA SER A 46 -13.38 -0.37 -1.99
C SER A 46 -12.93 0.71 -2.97
N LEU A 47 -13.89 1.24 -3.74
CA LEU A 47 -13.66 2.32 -4.71
C LEU A 47 -13.06 3.55 -4.00
N PHE A 48 -11.97 4.10 -4.55
CA PHE A 48 -11.21 5.29 -4.09
C PHE A 48 -10.59 5.24 -2.70
N VAL A 49 -11.20 4.55 -1.74
CA VAL A 49 -10.78 4.49 -0.33
C VAL A 49 -9.89 3.29 -0.05
N GLY A 50 -9.88 2.28 -0.93
CA GLY A 50 -9.09 1.08 -0.73
C GLY A 50 -9.65 0.23 0.40
N ASN A 51 -8.79 -0.25 1.30
CA ASN A 51 -9.19 -1.05 2.47
C ASN A 51 -9.32 -0.23 3.76
N ILE A 52 -9.21 1.09 3.72
CA ILE A 52 -9.23 1.94 4.93
C ILE A 52 -10.52 1.74 5.74
N LEU A 53 -11.67 1.59 5.07
CA LEU A 53 -12.94 1.34 5.76
C LEU A 53 -12.93 -0.01 6.48
N GLN A 54 -12.35 -1.06 5.88
CA GLN A 54 -12.18 -2.36 6.53
C GLN A 54 -11.20 -2.25 7.71
N MET A 55 -10.08 -1.53 7.56
CA MET A 55 -9.13 -1.31 8.65
C MET A 55 -9.80 -0.65 9.86
N LYS A 56 -10.63 0.39 9.63
CA LYS A 56 -11.39 1.07 10.69
C LYS A 56 -12.43 0.15 11.35
N ARG A 57 -13.10 -0.70 10.57
CA ARG A 57 -14.07 -1.68 11.09
C ARG A 57 -13.36 -2.70 11.99
N LEU A 58 -12.29 -3.31 11.49
CA LEU A 58 -11.49 -4.29 12.22
C LEU A 58 -10.85 -3.69 13.48
N GLN A 59 -10.42 -2.43 13.44
CA GLN A 59 -9.96 -1.73 14.65
C GLN A 59 -11.07 -1.53 15.68
N LYS A 60 -12.30 -1.21 15.26
CA LYS A 60 -13.43 -1.07 16.19
C LYS A 60 -13.83 -2.41 16.81
N GLU A 61 -13.76 -3.48 16.03
CA GLU A 61 -14.08 -4.84 16.47
C GLU A 61 -13.03 -5.39 17.44
N ALA A 62 -11.74 -5.21 17.12
CA ALA A 62 -10.64 -5.58 18.01
C ALA A 62 -10.68 -4.85 19.36
N LYS A 63 -11.22 -3.62 19.42
CA LYS A 63 -11.43 -2.90 20.69
C LYS A 63 -12.57 -3.46 21.55
N LYS A 64 -13.48 -4.23 20.95
CA LYS A 64 -14.65 -4.82 21.64
C LYS A 64 -14.39 -6.25 22.11
N GLN A 65 -13.44 -6.95 21.53
CA GLN A 65 -13.18 -8.36 21.78
C GLN A 65 -12.23 -8.54 22.98
N PRO A 66 -12.46 -9.51 23.88
CA PRO A 66 -11.54 -9.81 24.98
C PRO A 66 -10.16 -10.24 24.44
N ARG A 67 -9.10 -9.78 25.11
CA ARG A 67 -7.69 -9.83 24.65
C ARG A 67 -7.16 -11.24 24.35
N ASP A 68 -7.77 -12.27 24.93
CA ASP A 68 -7.24 -13.63 24.87
C ASP A 68 -7.46 -14.33 23.52
N GLU A 69 -8.44 -13.90 22.70
CA GLU A 69 -8.74 -14.54 21.41
C GLU A 69 -7.81 -14.09 20.25
N LEU A 70 -7.15 -12.94 20.39
CA LEU A 70 -6.25 -12.39 19.38
C LEU A 70 -4.80 -12.90 19.53
N SER A 71 -4.47 -13.51 20.67
CA SER A 71 -3.12 -13.96 21.07
C SER A 71 -2.64 -15.27 20.43
N GLY A 72 -3.41 -15.87 19.52
CA GLY A 72 -3.01 -17.11 18.82
C GLY A 72 -1.80 -16.97 17.88
N ALA A 73 -1.19 -15.78 17.76
CA ALA A 73 -0.01 -15.52 16.96
C ALA A 73 1.17 -15.09 17.87
N HIS A 74 1.83 -16.07 18.49
CA HIS A 74 3.01 -15.89 19.35
C HIS A 74 4.30 -15.43 18.61
N PHE A 75 4.19 -14.72 17.48
CA PHE A 75 5.33 -14.09 16.81
C PHE A 75 5.01 -12.64 16.46
N VAL A 76 5.73 -11.73 17.14
CA VAL A 76 5.70 -10.24 17.13
C VAL A 76 4.73 -9.62 18.16
N GLY A 77 5.25 -9.43 19.37
CA GLY A 77 4.54 -9.18 20.63
C GLY A 77 3.58 -7.98 20.68
N ASP A 78 2.44 -8.23 21.32
CA ASP A 78 1.36 -7.40 21.86
C ASP A 78 1.04 -6.04 21.24
N TYR A 79 1.99 -5.12 21.11
CA TYR A 79 1.69 -3.75 20.68
C TYR A 79 1.22 -3.66 19.22
N THR A 80 1.73 -4.52 18.34
CA THR A 80 1.33 -4.50 16.91
C THR A 80 -0.12 -4.93 16.76
N SER A 81 -0.59 -5.84 17.62
CA SER A 81 -1.99 -6.27 17.64
C SER A 81 -2.94 -5.15 18.07
N VAL A 82 -2.49 -4.31 19.01
CA VAL A 82 -3.25 -3.16 19.51
C VAL A 82 -3.30 -2.04 18.47
N ILE A 83 -2.17 -1.75 17.80
CA ILE A 83 -2.06 -0.63 16.87
C ILE A 83 -2.64 -1.01 15.49
N PHE A 84 -2.36 -2.22 15.00
CA PHE A 84 -2.69 -2.68 13.66
C PHE A 84 -3.37 -4.07 13.65
N PRO A 85 -4.56 -4.21 14.28
CA PRO A 85 -5.25 -5.51 14.38
C PRO A 85 -5.61 -6.10 13.01
N HIS A 86 -5.87 -5.25 12.02
CA HIS A 86 -6.18 -5.68 10.65
C HIS A 86 -5.05 -6.45 9.99
N LEU A 87 -3.78 -6.15 10.28
CA LEU A 87 -2.64 -6.87 9.69
C LEU A 87 -2.56 -8.30 10.20
N ILE A 88 -2.87 -8.51 11.48
CA ILE A 88 -2.90 -9.85 12.08
C ILE A 88 -4.03 -10.67 11.49
N LEU A 89 -5.23 -10.10 11.39
CA LEU A 89 -6.39 -10.79 10.81
C LEU A 89 -6.16 -11.14 9.33
N TRP A 90 -5.58 -10.22 8.55
CA TRP A 90 -5.24 -10.50 7.16
C TRP A 90 -4.09 -11.49 7.02
N ARG A 91 -3.10 -11.46 7.91
CA ARG A 91 -2.05 -12.48 7.96
C ARG A 91 -2.65 -13.87 8.23
N LYS A 92 -3.61 -13.97 9.16
CA LYS A 92 -4.31 -15.22 9.46
C LYS A 92 -5.14 -15.72 8.27
N ALA A 93 -5.76 -14.82 7.51
CA ALA A 93 -6.63 -15.17 6.38
C ALA A 93 -5.89 -15.43 5.06
N TYR A 94 -4.81 -14.69 4.79
CA TYR A 94 -4.11 -14.68 3.50
C TYR A 94 -2.65 -15.15 3.58
N GLY A 95 -2.08 -15.33 4.77
CA GLY A 95 -0.72 -15.80 4.99
C GLY A 95 0.32 -14.68 5.17
N GLN A 96 1.59 -15.03 4.99
CA GLN A 96 2.73 -14.14 5.24
C GLN A 96 2.95 -13.08 4.15
N LEU A 97 2.32 -13.28 2.99
CA LEU A 97 2.39 -12.44 1.80
C LEU A 97 0.97 -12.10 1.35
N PHE A 98 0.57 -10.83 1.42
CA PHE A 98 -0.75 -10.41 0.95
C PHE A 98 -0.79 -8.99 0.44
N LEU A 99 -1.76 -8.70 -0.44
CA LEU A 99 -1.93 -7.38 -1.04
C LEU A 99 -3.17 -6.65 -0.50
N TYR A 100 -2.98 -5.42 -0.04
CA TYR A 100 -4.07 -4.52 0.35
C TYR A 100 -3.89 -3.15 -0.32
N SER A 101 -4.77 -2.19 -0.07
CA SER A 101 -4.69 -0.85 -0.64
C SER A 101 -5.06 0.22 0.38
N ILE A 102 -4.33 1.33 0.36
CA ILE A 102 -4.68 2.55 1.10
C ILE A 102 -5.04 3.61 0.06
N GLY A 103 -6.31 4.02 0.02
CA GLY A 103 -6.81 4.82 -1.09
C GLY A 103 -6.71 4.07 -2.41
N THR A 104 -6.07 4.68 -3.41
CA THR A 104 -5.79 4.09 -4.72
C THR A 104 -4.41 3.43 -4.81
N THR A 105 -3.63 3.43 -3.72
CA THR A 105 -2.27 2.89 -3.72
C THR A 105 -2.27 1.44 -3.25
N PRO A 106 -1.87 0.48 -4.11
CA PRO A 106 -1.69 -0.91 -3.69
C PRO A 106 -0.43 -1.03 -2.80
N ILE A 107 -0.54 -1.81 -1.74
CA ILE A 107 0.54 -2.06 -0.78
C ILE A 107 0.69 -3.57 -0.60
N LEU A 108 1.89 -4.07 -0.86
CA LEU A 108 2.26 -5.45 -0.65
C LEU A 108 2.84 -5.61 0.76
N HIS A 109 2.21 -6.47 1.56
CA HIS A 109 2.70 -6.82 2.88
C HIS A 109 3.51 -8.13 2.79
N ILE A 110 4.75 -8.10 3.27
CA ILE A 110 5.67 -9.23 3.25
C ILE A 110 6.22 -9.43 4.66
N THR A 111 6.03 -10.62 5.22
CA THR A 111 6.61 -11.02 6.52
C THR A 111 7.74 -12.03 6.37
N GLU A 112 7.82 -12.71 5.24
CA GLU A 112 8.81 -13.75 4.99
C GLU A 112 10.22 -13.14 4.79
N PRO A 113 11.20 -13.50 5.62
CA PRO A 113 12.51 -12.84 5.65
C PRO A 113 13.28 -13.01 4.34
N ASP A 114 13.18 -14.17 3.70
CA ASP A 114 13.88 -14.45 2.44
C ASP A 114 13.34 -13.59 1.30
N LEU A 115 12.01 -13.43 1.23
CA LEU A 115 11.38 -12.57 0.24
C LEU A 115 11.64 -11.08 0.53
N VAL A 116 11.63 -10.66 1.80
CA VAL A 116 12.02 -9.29 2.18
C VAL A 116 13.45 -9.00 1.74
N LYS A 117 14.37 -9.95 1.93
CA LYS A 117 15.77 -9.81 1.49
C LYS A 117 15.85 -9.69 -0.03
N ALA A 118 15.20 -10.58 -0.78
CA ALA A 118 15.17 -10.54 -2.24
C ALA A 118 14.60 -9.21 -2.77
N VAL A 119 13.44 -8.79 -2.26
CA VAL A 119 12.80 -7.52 -2.64
C VAL A 119 13.67 -6.33 -2.24
N SER A 120 14.34 -6.36 -1.09
CA SER A 120 15.26 -5.29 -0.68
C SER A 120 16.46 -5.14 -1.62
N HIS A 121 16.99 -6.24 -2.15
CA HIS A 121 18.05 -6.18 -3.13
C HIS A 121 17.57 -5.61 -4.48
N CYS A 122 16.35 -5.94 -4.91
CA CYS A 122 15.77 -5.43 -6.15
C CYS A 122 15.21 -3.99 -6.06
N THR A 123 14.60 -3.61 -4.93
CA THR A 123 13.93 -2.30 -4.75
C THR A 123 14.89 -1.11 -4.72
N VAL A 124 16.14 -1.33 -4.30
CA VAL A 124 17.18 -0.28 -4.35
C VAL A 124 17.50 0.10 -5.81
N PHE A 125 17.30 -0.82 -6.75
CA PHE A 125 17.70 -0.63 -8.14
C PHE A 125 16.54 -0.27 -9.09
N GLU A 126 15.36 -0.89 -8.97
CA GLU A 126 14.34 -0.79 -10.05
C GLU A 126 13.00 -0.15 -9.68
N LEU A 127 12.52 -0.31 -8.43
CA LEU A 127 11.15 0.07 -8.07
C LEU A 127 11.02 1.49 -7.48
N GLY A 128 12.13 2.12 -7.11
CA GLY A 128 12.13 3.37 -6.35
C GLY A 128 11.52 3.19 -4.95
N ARG A 129 11.87 4.06 -3.99
CA ARG A 129 11.18 4.03 -2.69
C ARG A 129 9.78 4.65 -2.83
N PRO A 130 8.74 4.09 -2.17
CA PRO A 130 7.40 4.66 -2.27
C PRO A 130 7.39 6.11 -1.77
N GLU A 131 6.80 7.01 -2.56
CA GLU A 131 6.73 8.44 -2.22
C GLU A 131 6.10 8.70 -0.85
N LEU A 132 5.16 7.85 -0.42
CA LEU A 132 4.56 7.89 0.92
C LEU A 132 5.60 7.79 2.04
N ILE A 133 6.56 6.87 1.89
CA ILE A 133 7.63 6.68 2.87
C ILE A 133 8.61 7.85 2.82
N ILE A 134 8.94 8.33 1.62
CA ILE A 134 9.85 9.47 1.44
C ILE A 134 9.23 10.73 2.05
N LYS A 135 7.95 11.01 1.78
CA LYS A 135 7.23 12.18 2.28
C LYS A 135 7.02 12.12 3.79
N ALA A 136 6.63 10.96 4.32
CA ALA A 136 6.53 10.77 5.77
C ALA A 136 7.88 10.98 6.45
N ARG A 137 8.97 10.43 5.89
CA ARG A 137 10.33 10.63 6.42
C ARG A 137 10.81 12.07 6.31
N LYS A 138 10.56 12.75 5.19
CA LYS A 138 10.88 14.18 5.01
C LYS A 138 10.14 15.04 6.05
N SER A 139 8.89 14.70 6.35
CA SER A 139 8.09 15.39 7.37
C SER A 139 8.58 15.12 8.80
N LEU A 140 9.15 13.95 9.08
CA LEU A 140 9.60 13.56 10.41
C LEU A 140 11.05 13.98 10.71
N PHE A 141 11.94 13.92 9.72
CA PHE A 141 13.38 14.12 9.89
C PHE A 141 13.93 15.37 9.16
N GLY A 142 13.05 16.15 8.53
CA GLY A 142 13.43 17.28 7.70
C GLY A 142 14.07 16.86 6.37
N GLU A 143 14.22 17.83 5.47
CA GLU A 143 14.80 17.65 4.14
C GLU A 143 16.30 17.25 4.17
N LYS A 144 16.96 17.42 5.32
CA LYS A 144 18.39 17.18 5.54
C LYS A 144 18.70 15.94 6.40
N GLY A 145 17.75 15.01 6.54
CA GLY A 145 17.99 13.73 7.21
C GLY A 145 18.97 12.87 6.42
N ILE A 146 20.22 12.81 6.87
CA ILE A 146 21.28 11.99 6.26
C ILE A 146 20.84 10.53 6.27
N ILE A 147 20.70 9.96 5.07
CA ILE A 147 20.90 8.52 4.88
C ILE A 147 21.86 8.39 3.71
N SER A 148 23.14 8.51 4.06
CA SER A 148 24.25 8.05 3.25
C SER A 148 23.96 6.60 2.87
N GLY A 149 23.65 6.36 1.60
CA GLY A 149 23.76 5.02 1.05
C GLY A 149 25.22 4.63 1.21
N GLY A 150 25.48 3.57 1.97
CA GLY A 150 26.78 2.94 2.07
C GLY A 150 27.20 2.41 0.70
N SER A 151 27.69 3.30 -0.15
CA SER A 151 28.49 2.96 -1.31
C SER A 151 29.88 2.65 -0.76
N ARG A 152 30.11 1.38 -0.44
CA ARG A 152 31.44 0.85 -0.15
C ARG A 152 32.23 0.96 -1.45
N LYS A 153 32.97 2.05 -1.62
CA LYS A 153 34.06 2.11 -2.60
C LYS A 153 35.12 1.13 -2.12
N ASN A 154 35.29 0.04 -2.88
CA ASN A 154 36.45 -0.82 -2.71
C ASN A 154 37.70 -0.02 -3.09
N ILE A 155 38.70 -0.09 -2.22
CA ILE A 155 40.11 0.20 -2.51
C ILE A 155 40.65 -0.91 -3.40
#